data_AF-W6PVL7-F1
#
_entry.id   AF-W6PVL7-F1
#
_cell.length_a   1.000
_cell.length_b   1.000
_cell.length_c   1.000
_cell.angle_alpha   90.00
_cell.angle_beta   90.00
_cell.angle_gamma   90.00
#
_symmetry.space_group_name_H-M   'P 1'
#
loop_
_entity.id
_entity.type
_entity.pdbx_description
1 polymer ?
#
loop_
_entity_poly.entity_id
_entity_poly.type
_entity_poly.pdbx_seq_one_letter_code
_entity_poly.pdbx_strand_id
1 'polypeptide(L)'
;MKKTAIYIILSGWMLTGCGTYSRYHPPDLSMENLYSTLPADADTTTLASLSWREMFTDPKLQSLIETGLDRNTDLNVARLRVEAAASALLTAKLSYLPSLGLNAEGNAGKHDGATAKTYNAGATASWELDIFGNLTAAKRGAAAALQGSGHETR
;
A
#
# COMPACT_ATOMS: atom_id res chain seq x y z
N MET A 1 41.86 -25.28 19.48
CA MET A 1 41.92 -24.22 18.45
C MET A 1 41.22 -24.63 17.14
N LYS A 2 41.53 -25.77 16.51
CA LYS A 2 40.82 -26.21 15.29
C LYS A 2 39.32 -26.50 15.50
N LYS A 3 38.95 -27.17 16.60
CA LYS A 3 37.53 -27.48 16.92
C LYS A 3 36.70 -26.23 17.27
N THR A 4 37.29 -25.27 17.99
CA THR A 4 36.62 -24.00 18.33
C THR A 4 36.39 -23.12 17.09
N ALA A 5 37.30 -23.13 16.13
CA ALA A 5 37.10 -22.46 14.84
C ALA A 5 35.95 -23.08 14.02
N ILE A 6 35.80 -24.41 14.05
CA ILE A 6 34.72 -25.12 13.35
C ILE A 6 33.34 -24.74 13.93
N TYR A 7 33.20 -24.64 15.26
CA TYR A 7 31.94 -24.23 15.88
C TYR A 7 31.56 -22.78 15.57
N ILE A 8 32.54 -21.87 15.50
CA ILE A 8 32.29 -20.46 15.13
C ILE A 8 31.80 -20.37 13.68
N ILE A 9 32.42 -21.09 12.75
CA ILE A 9 32.02 -21.11 11.33
C ILE A 9 30.61 -21.72 11.16
N LEU A 10 30.31 -22.81 11.87
CA LEU A 10 28.99 -23.46 11.82
C LEU A 10 27.88 -22.54 12.37
N SER A 11 28.16 -21.76 13.41
CA SER A 11 27.22 -20.77 13.94
C SER A 11 26.98 -19.60 12.98
N GLY A 12 28.02 -19.17 12.23
CA GLY A 12 27.92 -18.11 11.23
C GLY A 12 27.04 -18.48 10.04
N TRP A 13 27.02 -19.75 9.64
CA TRP A 13 26.14 -20.24 8.56
C TRP A 13 24.67 -20.30 8.97
N MET A 14 24.35 -20.38 10.26
CA MET A 14 22.95 -20.31 10.72
C MET A 14 22.37 -18.89 10.70
N LEU A 15 23.19 -17.86 10.47
CA LEU A 15 22.77 -16.45 10.39
C LEU A 15 22.49 -15.98 8.96
N THR A 16 22.69 -16.82 7.93
CA THR A 16 22.32 -16.45 6.55
C THR A 16 20.81 -16.63 6.37
N GLY A 17 20.05 -15.64 6.85
CA GLY A 17 18.61 -15.54 6.62
C GLY A 17 18.31 -15.39 5.13
N CYS A 18 17.34 -16.16 4.63
CA CYS A 18 16.88 -16.10 3.25
C CYS A 18 16.16 -14.76 3.01
N GLY A 19 16.58 -14.00 1.98
CA GLY A 19 15.92 -12.76 1.60
C GLY A 19 14.49 -13.03 1.10
N THR A 20 13.49 -12.43 1.76
CA THR A 20 12.06 -12.72 1.58
C THR A 20 11.39 -11.98 0.42
N TYR A 21 12.14 -11.25 -0.42
CA TYR A 21 11.56 -10.43 -1.49
C TYR A 21 11.96 -10.92 -2.89
N SER A 22 11.00 -11.48 -3.61
CA SER A 22 11.12 -11.64 -5.06
C SER A 22 10.89 -10.30 -5.76
N ARG A 23 11.66 -10.02 -6.81
CA ARG A 23 11.38 -8.87 -7.67
C ARG A 23 10.14 -9.16 -8.51
N TYR A 24 9.31 -8.14 -8.73
CA TYR A 24 8.22 -8.27 -9.68
C TYR A 24 8.78 -8.57 -11.06
N HIS A 25 8.30 -9.66 -11.67
CA HIS A 25 8.53 -9.98 -13.06
C HIS A 25 7.17 -9.92 -13.75
N PRO A 26 6.97 -9.03 -14.73
CA PRO A 26 5.73 -9.01 -15.49
C PRO A 26 5.54 -10.37 -16.17
N PRO A 27 4.31 -10.89 -16.24
CA PRO A 27 4.04 -12.12 -16.95
C PRO A 27 4.35 -11.95 -18.44
N ASP A 28 4.90 -12.99 -19.05
CA ASP A 28 5.04 -13.05 -20.50
C ASP A 28 3.67 -13.37 -21.11
N LEU A 29 3.15 -12.43 -21.91
CA LEU A 29 1.84 -12.53 -22.53
C LEU A 29 2.04 -12.56 -24.04
N SER A 30 1.60 -13.63 -24.70
CA SER A 30 1.56 -13.72 -26.15
C SER A 30 0.44 -12.82 -26.68
N MET A 31 0.78 -11.61 -27.11
CA MET A 31 -0.18 -10.59 -27.56
C MET A 31 -0.21 -10.48 -29.10
N GLU A 32 0.47 -11.40 -29.79
CA GLU A 32 0.60 -11.38 -31.25
C GLU A 32 -0.70 -11.80 -31.94
N ASN A 33 -1.07 -11.08 -33.01
CA ASN A 33 -2.22 -11.38 -33.87
C ASN A 33 -3.59 -11.44 -33.16
N LEU A 34 -3.74 -10.79 -32.01
CA LEU A 34 -5.03 -10.69 -31.31
C LEU A 34 -6.10 -9.90 -32.09
N TYR A 35 -5.68 -9.04 -33.02
CA TYR A 35 -6.55 -8.21 -33.83
C TYR A 35 -6.20 -8.33 -35.31
N SER A 36 -7.22 -8.29 -36.17
CA SER A 36 -7.03 -8.43 -37.62
C SER A 36 -6.48 -7.14 -38.23
N THR A 37 -5.39 -7.27 -39.01
CA THR A 37 -4.83 -6.27 -39.94
C THR A 37 -4.85 -4.82 -39.45
N LEU A 38 -3.86 -4.43 -38.64
CA LEU A 38 -3.48 -3.03 -38.59
C LEU A 38 -2.87 -2.65 -39.96
N PRO A 39 -3.28 -1.52 -40.57
CA PRO A 39 -2.62 -1.01 -41.77
C PRO A 39 -1.11 -0.90 -41.52
N ALA A 40 -0.29 -1.31 -42.49
CA ALA A 40 1.17 -1.21 -42.39
C ALA A 40 1.68 0.23 -42.25
N ASP A 41 0.79 1.21 -42.47
CA ASP A 41 1.02 2.66 -42.44
C ASP A 41 0.20 3.32 -41.30
N ALA A 42 0.02 2.60 -40.19
CA ALA A 42 -0.66 3.15 -39.02
C ALA A 42 0.21 4.25 -38.38
N ASP A 43 -0.32 5.48 -38.37
CA ASP A 43 0.29 6.63 -37.71
C ASP A 43 0.51 6.36 -36.21
N THR A 44 1.41 7.13 -35.58
CA THR A 44 1.73 7.01 -34.15
C THR A 44 0.55 7.42 -33.25
N THR A 45 -0.45 8.11 -33.81
CA THR A 45 -1.68 8.47 -33.11
C THR A 45 -2.57 7.23 -32.88
N THR A 46 -2.75 6.89 -31.61
CA THR A 46 -3.62 5.80 -31.18
C THR A 46 -4.91 6.34 -30.59
N LEU A 47 -5.95 5.49 -30.53
CA LEU A 47 -7.22 5.83 -29.87
C LEU A 47 -7.01 6.28 -28.40
N ALA A 48 -5.99 5.73 -27.73
CA ALA A 48 -5.65 6.08 -26.34
C ALA A 48 -5.04 7.48 -26.19
N SER A 49 -4.44 8.02 -27.25
CA SER A 49 -3.85 9.37 -27.26
C SER A 49 -4.83 10.45 -27.74
N LEU A 50 -5.95 10.07 -28.35
CA LEU A 50 -6.95 11.01 -28.86
C LEU A 50 -7.82 11.54 -27.71
N SER A 51 -8.10 12.84 -27.70
CA SER A 51 -9.04 13.40 -26.72
C SER A 51 -10.45 12.89 -27.00
N TRP A 52 -11.20 12.54 -25.95
CA TRP A 52 -12.60 12.12 -26.11
C TRP A 52 -13.45 13.22 -26.79
N ARG A 53 -13.07 14.50 -26.64
CA ARG A 53 -13.75 15.64 -27.29
C ARG A 53 -13.56 15.65 -28.80
N GLU A 54 -12.41 15.19 -29.28
CA GLU A 54 -12.12 15.08 -30.72
C GLU A 54 -12.80 13.85 -31.31
N MET A 55 -12.95 12.79 -30.50
CA MET A 55 -13.64 11.56 -30.89
C MET A 55 -15.16 11.73 -31.02
N PHE A 56 -15.80 12.45 -30.08
CA PHE A 56 -17.25 12.67 -30.08
C PHE A 56 -17.57 14.08 -30.58
N THR A 57 -18.02 14.22 -31.83
CA THR A 57 -18.27 15.54 -32.45
C THR A 57 -19.63 16.15 -32.15
N ASP A 58 -20.58 15.39 -31.59
CA ASP A 58 -21.92 15.89 -31.26
C ASP A 58 -21.88 16.81 -30.01
N PRO A 59 -22.24 18.10 -30.12
CA PRO A 59 -22.19 19.04 -29.00
C PRO A 59 -23.15 18.69 -27.86
N LYS A 60 -24.30 18.04 -28.14
CA LYS A 60 -25.22 17.58 -27.09
C LYS A 60 -24.60 16.44 -26.29
N LEU A 61 -23.97 15.49 -26.98
CA LEU A 61 -23.28 14.38 -26.33
C LEU A 61 -22.12 14.87 -25.47
N GLN A 62 -21.32 15.83 -25.98
CA GLN A 62 -20.24 16.41 -25.19
C GLN A 62 -20.75 17.08 -23.91
N SER A 63 -21.87 17.83 -23.98
CA SER A 63 -22.48 18.46 -22.79
C SER A 63 -22.97 17.45 -21.75
N LEU A 64 -23.51 16.30 -22.20
CA LEU A 64 -23.91 15.22 -21.30
C LEU A 64 -22.70 14.55 -20.65
N ILE A 65 -21.61 14.32 -21.40
CA ILE A 65 -20.36 13.77 -20.86
C ILE A 65 -19.78 14.72 -19.80
N GLU A 66 -19.72 16.03 -20.07
CA GLU A 66 -19.24 17.01 -19.09
C GLU A 66 -20.09 17.03 -17.81
N THR A 67 -21.42 17.01 -17.95
CA THR A 67 -22.32 16.94 -16.81
C THR A 67 -22.11 15.65 -16.01
N GLY A 68 -21.87 14.53 -16.71
CA GLY A 68 -21.50 13.26 -16.10
C GLY A 68 -20.19 13.36 -15.34
N LEU A 69 -19.12 13.85 -15.95
CA LEU A 69 -17.81 13.98 -15.31
C LEU A 69 -17.84 14.88 -14.06
N ASP A 70 -18.65 15.95 -14.07
CA ASP A 70 -18.79 16.88 -12.94
C ASP A 70 -19.60 16.30 -11.77
N ARG A 71 -20.67 15.54 -12.07
CA ARG A 71 -21.66 15.12 -11.05
C ARG A 71 -21.73 13.62 -10.78
N ASN A 72 -20.88 12.82 -11.41
CA ASN A 72 -20.89 11.38 -11.23
C ASN A 72 -20.40 10.99 -9.82
N THR A 73 -21.27 10.31 -9.08
CA THR A 73 -20.99 9.84 -7.71
C THR A 73 -19.97 8.73 -7.68
N ASP A 74 -19.92 7.87 -8.70
CA ASP A 74 -18.94 6.78 -8.79
C ASP A 74 -17.53 7.32 -9.00
N LEU A 75 -17.35 8.37 -9.81
CA LEU A 75 -16.06 9.07 -9.93
C LEU A 75 -15.64 9.71 -8.60
N ASN A 76 -16.59 10.26 -7.84
CA ASN A 76 -16.32 10.78 -6.50
C ASN A 76 -15.92 9.67 -5.52
N VAL A 77 -16.59 8.51 -5.56
CA VAL A 77 -16.21 7.34 -4.77
C VAL A 77 -14.81 6.87 -5.17
N ALA A 78 -14.50 6.82 -6.45
CA ALA A 78 -13.19 6.40 -6.95
C ALA A 78 -12.07 7.35 -6.48
N ARG A 79 -12.31 8.67 -6.50
CA ARG A 79 -11.42 9.67 -5.90
C ARG A 79 -11.19 9.43 -4.40
N LEU A 80 -12.25 9.18 -3.64
CA LEU A 80 -12.15 8.88 -2.20
C LEU A 80 -11.38 7.58 -1.92
N ARG A 81 -11.46 6.59 -2.81
CA ARG A 81 -10.64 5.36 -2.71
C ARG A 81 -9.15 5.66 -2.88
N VAL A 82 -8.78 6.53 -3.81
CA VAL A 82 -7.38 6.97 -3.98
C VAL A 82 -6.90 7.70 -2.73
N GLU A 83 -7.72 8.56 -2.15
CA GLU A 83 -7.40 9.27 -0.91
C GLU A 83 -7.22 8.30 0.27
N ALA A 84 -8.13 7.34 0.43
CA ALA A 84 -8.03 6.31 1.46
C ALA A 84 -6.76 5.45 1.30
N ALA A 85 -6.39 5.08 0.06
CA ALA A 85 -5.16 4.36 -0.22
C ALA A 85 -3.91 5.21 0.11
N ALA A 86 -3.96 6.52 -0.14
CA ALA A 86 -2.88 7.44 0.23
C ALA A 86 -2.71 7.55 1.75
N SER A 87 -3.81 7.63 2.51
CA SER A 87 -3.78 7.60 3.97
C SER A 87 -3.24 6.26 4.50
N ALA A 88 -3.60 5.13 3.88
CA ALA A 88 -3.04 3.82 4.25
C ALA A 88 -1.52 3.76 4.05
N LEU A 89 -1.02 4.32 2.93
CA LEU A 89 0.42 4.45 2.69
C LEU A 89 1.09 5.37 3.72
N LEU A 90 0.44 6.47 4.11
CA LEU A 90 0.94 7.35 5.16
C LEU A 90 1.06 6.59 6.49
N THR A 91 0.02 5.86 6.91
CA THR A 91 0.06 5.04 8.12
C THR A 91 1.19 4.01 8.08
N ALA A 92 1.38 3.31 6.97
CA ALA A 92 2.47 2.35 6.80
C ALA A 92 3.87 3.00 6.87
N LYS A 93 4.01 4.26 6.45
CA LYS A 93 5.25 5.05 6.63
C LYS A 93 5.44 5.46 8.09
N LEU A 94 4.37 5.82 8.79
CA LEU A 94 4.41 6.23 10.19
C LEU A 94 4.76 5.08 11.13
N SER A 95 4.50 3.82 10.76
CA SER A 95 4.90 2.64 11.53
C SER A 95 6.41 2.50 11.77
N TYR A 96 7.25 3.26 11.04
CA TYR A 96 8.70 3.33 11.30
C TYR A 96 9.07 4.28 12.44
N LEU A 97 8.14 5.12 12.90
CA LEU A 97 8.34 6.01 14.03
C LEU A 97 7.88 5.36 15.34
N PRO A 98 8.40 5.79 16.50
CA PRO A 98 7.89 5.34 17.78
C PRO A 98 6.42 5.71 17.97
N SER A 99 5.60 4.74 18.36
CA SER A 99 4.25 4.96 18.85
C SER A 99 4.31 5.42 20.30
N LEU A 100 3.59 6.48 20.61
CA LEU A 100 3.51 7.05 21.96
C LEU A 100 2.12 6.83 22.52
N GLY A 101 2.04 6.27 23.73
CA GLY A 101 0.80 6.02 24.45
C GLY A 101 0.81 6.74 25.79
N LEU A 102 -0.34 7.25 26.19
CA LEU A 102 -0.58 7.71 27.56
C LEU A 102 -1.66 6.82 28.15
N ASN A 103 -1.41 6.27 29.32
CA ASN A 103 -2.35 5.40 30.00
C ASN A 103 -2.55 5.87 31.45
N ALA A 104 -3.80 5.87 31.88
CA ALA A 104 -4.18 6.09 33.27
C ALA A 104 -5.25 5.06 33.63
N GLU A 105 -5.03 4.33 34.71
CA GLU A 105 -5.95 3.31 35.21
C GLU A 105 -6.18 3.49 36.71
N GLY A 106 -7.38 3.14 37.15
CA GLY A 106 -7.76 3.11 38.55
C GLY A 106 -8.49 1.81 38.82
N ASN A 107 -8.03 1.06 39.82
CA ASN A 107 -8.64 -0.20 40.23
C ASN A 107 -9.06 -0.10 41.69
N ALA A 108 -10.18 -0.71 42.03
CA ALA A 108 -10.65 -0.85 43.40
C ALA A 108 -11.07 -2.29 43.65
N GLY A 109 -10.40 -2.95 44.59
CA GLY A 109 -10.68 -4.34 44.97
C GLY A 109 -11.06 -4.43 46.43
N LYS A 110 -11.96 -5.35 46.78
CA LYS A 110 -12.32 -5.64 48.16
C LYS A 110 -11.88 -7.06 48.51
N HIS A 111 -11.05 -7.20 49.54
CA HIS A 111 -10.63 -8.49 50.05
C HIS A 111 -10.77 -8.51 51.57
N ASP A 112 -11.46 -9.52 52.08
CA ASP A 112 -11.74 -9.70 53.52
C ASP A 112 -12.29 -8.44 54.22
N GLY A 113 -13.27 -7.78 53.59
CA GLY A 113 -13.91 -6.58 54.14
C GLY A 113 -13.14 -5.27 53.90
N ALA A 114 -11.83 -5.32 53.64
CA ALA A 114 -11.01 -4.15 53.36
C ALA A 114 -11.06 -3.76 51.87
N THR A 115 -11.22 -2.47 51.60
CA THR A 115 -11.20 -1.92 50.23
C THR A 115 -9.83 -1.33 49.93
N ALA A 116 -9.16 -1.84 48.92
CA ALA A 116 -7.92 -1.30 48.39
C ALA A 116 -8.19 -0.57 47.07
N LYS A 117 -7.60 0.61 46.90
CA LYS A 117 -7.66 1.39 45.66
C LYS A 117 -6.25 1.61 45.14
N THR A 118 -6.03 1.36 43.86
CA THR A 118 -4.77 1.62 43.17
C THR A 118 -5.02 2.52 41.98
N TYR A 119 -4.12 3.47 41.76
CA TYR A 119 -4.17 4.38 40.63
C TYR A 119 -2.79 4.37 39.98
N ASN A 120 -2.74 4.08 38.69
CA ASN A 120 -1.50 4.10 37.91
C ASN A 120 -1.68 5.08 36.75
N ALA A 121 -0.66 5.88 36.49
CA ALA A 121 -0.57 6.71 35.30
C ALA A 121 0.83 6.55 34.71
N GLY A 122 0.92 6.43 33.39
CA GLY A 122 2.17 6.18 32.69
C GLY A 122 2.13 6.67 31.26
N ALA A 123 3.33 6.83 30.71
CA ALA A 123 3.55 7.05 29.29
C ALA A 123 4.35 5.86 28.76
N THR A 124 4.00 5.39 27.57
CA THR A 124 4.69 4.31 26.89
C THR A 124 5.19 4.77 25.53
N ALA A 125 6.33 4.25 25.11
CA ALA A 125 6.86 4.42 23.77
C ALA A 125 7.25 3.05 23.23
N SER A 126 6.74 2.66 22.06
CA SER A 126 7.06 1.40 21.41
C SER A 126 7.52 1.63 19.98
N TRP A 127 8.55 0.90 19.56
CA TRP A 127 9.09 0.98 18.21
C TRP A 127 9.64 -0.38 17.81
N GLU A 128 9.60 -0.68 16.51
CA GLU A 128 10.12 -1.92 15.93
C GLU A 128 11.23 -1.59 14.93
N LEU A 129 12.38 -2.27 15.06
CA LEU A 129 13.44 -2.18 14.05
C LEU A 129 13.15 -3.19 12.93
N ASP A 130 13.07 -2.70 11.70
CA ASP A 130 12.73 -3.50 10.53
C ASP A 130 13.89 -4.35 10.01
N ILE A 131 14.32 -5.37 10.77
CA ILE A 131 15.45 -6.26 10.41
C ILE A 131 15.06 -7.21 9.27
N PHE A 132 13.83 -7.73 9.31
CA PHE A 132 13.34 -8.76 8.38
C PHE A 132 12.47 -8.19 7.25
N GLY A 133 12.24 -6.88 7.25
CA GLY A 133 11.51 -6.16 6.21
C GLY A 133 9.98 -6.18 6.34
N ASN A 134 9.41 -6.63 7.46
CA ASN A 134 7.96 -6.65 7.66
C ASN A 134 7.31 -5.26 7.41
N LEU A 135 7.88 -4.20 7.99
CA LEU A 135 7.39 -2.83 7.77
C LEU A 135 7.64 -2.37 6.32
N THR A 136 8.77 -2.79 5.74
CA THR A 136 9.09 -2.52 4.33
C THR A 136 8.10 -3.18 3.37
N ALA A 137 7.68 -4.41 3.66
CA ALA A 137 6.68 -5.14 2.89
C ALA A 137 5.32 -4.45 2.98
N ALA A 138 4.88 -4.11 4.19
CA ALA A 138 3.62 -3.41 4.43
C ALA A 138 3.57 -2.07 3.68
N LYS A 139 4.64 -1.26 3.76
CA LYS A 139 4.76 0.01 3.02
C LYS A 139 4.73 -0.19 1.51
N ARG A 140 5.45 -1.19 0.98
CA ARG A 140 5.46 -1.49 -0.46
C ARG A 140 4.07 -1.94 -0.93
N GLY A 141 3.38 -2.77 -0.16
CA GLY A 141 2.01 -3.19 -0.43
C GLY A 141 1.04 -2.01 -0.49
N ALA A 142 1.10 -1.11 0.50
CA ALA A 142 0.28 0.10 0.52
C ALA A 142 0.59 1.04 -0.66
N ALA A 143 1.87 1.15 -1.07
CA ALA A 143 2.25 1.94 -2.23
C ALA A 143 1.72 1.35 -3.55
N ALA A 144 1.79 0.03 -3.70
CA ALA A 144 1.22 -0.67 -4.85
C ALA A 144 -0.31 -0.53 -4.91
N ALA A 145 -0.99 -0.58 -3.76
CA ALA A 145 -2.42 -0.35 -3.67
C ALA A 145 -2.82 1.08 -4.09
N LEU A 146 -2.05 2.09 -3.66
CA LEU A 146 -2.27 3.48 -4.10
C LEU A 146 -2.10 3.62 -5.62
N GLN A 147 -1.03 3.05 -6.19
CA GLN A 147 -0.81 3.04 -7.63
C GLN A 147 -1.97 2.35 -8.37
N GLY A 148 -2.39 1.17 -7.92
CA GLY A 148 -3.54 0.45 -8.47
C GLY A 148 -4.83 1.27 -8.44
N SER A 149 -5.14 1.90 -7.31
CA SER A 149 -6.32 2.77 -7.19
C SER A 149 -6.28 3.96 -8.15
N GLY A 150 -5.09 4.55 -8.38
CA GLY A 150 -4.91 5.63 -9.34
C GLY A 150 -5.14 5.19 -10.79
N HIS A 151 -4.75 3.95 -11.14
CA HIS A 151 -5.02 3.38 -12.46
C HIS A 151 -6.51 3.11 -12.70
N GLU A 152 -7.28 2.77 -11.67
CA GLU A 152 -8.74 2.60 -11.78
C GLU A 152 -9.49 3.93 -12.02
N THR A 153 -8.92 5.06 -11.58
CA THR A 153 -9.55 6.38 -11.73
C THR A 153 -9.27 7.10 -13.05
N ARG A 154 -8.36 6.58 -13.89
CA ARG A 154 -7.84 7.26 -15.08
C ARG A 154 -8.63 6.92 -16.34
#